data_AF-K4L0Z6-F1
#
_entry.id   AF-K4L0Z6-F1
#
_cell.length_a   1.000
_cell.length_b   1.000
_cell.length_c   1.000
_cell.angle_alpha   90.00
_cell.angle_beta   90.00
_cell.angle_gamma   90.00
#
_symmetry.space_group_name_H-M   'P 1'
#
loop_
_entity.id
_entity.type
_entity.pdbx_description
1 polymer ?
#
loop_
_entity_poly.entity_id
_entity_poly.type
_entity_poly.pdbx_seq_one_letter_code
_entity_poly.pdbx_strand_id
1 'polypeptide(L)' 'MKKGSLYDEFEREKKKLNRLGNKTLKNGIRLIEDEAFMEQNRKVDELVVKIQIEKEKHKKNRQER' A
#
# COMPACT_ATOMS: atom_id res chain seq x y z
N MET A 1 -10.87 7.59 16.65
CA MET A 1 -9.70 7.65 15.73
C MET A 1 -10.16 7.30 14.33
N LYS A 2 -9.98 8.21 13.35
CA LYS A 2 -10.48 8.07 11.97
C LYS A 2 -9.72 6.97 11.22
N LYS A 3 -10.06 5.69 11.45
CA LYS A 3 -9.56 4.54 10.66
C LYS A 3 -9.93 4.65 9.17
N GLY A 4 -10.95 5.43 8.83
CA GLY A 4 -11.34 5.69 7.44
C GLY A 4 -10.26 6.44 6.63
N SER A 5 -9.59 7.43 7.22
CA SER A 5 -8.68 8.31 6.45
C SER A 5 -7.46 7.58 5.89
N LEU A 6 -6.86 6.68 6.67
CA LEU A 6 -5.66 5.94 6.25
C LEU A 6 -5.99 4.86 5.22
N TYR A 7 -7.14 4.20 5.37
CA TYR A 7 -7.57 3.17 4.43
C TYR A 7 -8.03 3.78 3.10
N ASP A 8 -8.73 4.91 3.15
CA ASP A 8 -9.14 5.66 1.96
C ASP A 8 -7.94 6.20 1.18
N GLU A 9 -6.93 6.71 1.88
CA GLU A 9 -5.67 7.15 1.26
C GLU A 9 -4.91 5.99 0.64
N PHE A 10 -4.83 4.86 1.37
CA PHE A 10 -4.24 3.62 0.87
C PHE A 10 -4.96 3.09 -0.38
N GLU A 11 -6.29 3.09 -0.41
CA GLU A 11 -7.05 2.69 -1.60
C GLU A 11 -6.79 3.60 -2.80
N ARG A 12 -6.67 4.91 -2.58
CA ARG A 12 -6.36 5.87 -3.64
C ARG A 12 -4.96 5.64 -4.21
N GLU A 13 -3.97 5.51 -3.33
CA GLU A 13 -2.59 5.19 -3.69
C GLU A 13 -2.50 3.86 -4.44
N LYS A 14 -3.15 2.80 -3.93
CA LYS A 14 -3.21 1.49 -4.57
C LYS A 14 -3.88 1.53 -5.95
N LYS A 15 -4.97 2.29 -6.10
CA LYS A 15 -5.63 2.49 -7.42
C LYS A 15 -4.72 3.21 -8.42
N LYS A 16 -3.93 4.19 -7.98
CA LYS A 16 -2.94 4.87 -8.83
C LYS A 16 -1.83 3.90 -9.24
N LEU A 17 -1.27 3.15 -8.28
CA LEU A 17 -0.24 2.14 -8.53
C LEU A 17 -0.73 1.07 -9.51
N ASN A 18 -1.97 0.60 -9.37
CA ASN A 18 -2.55 -0.40 -10.28
C ASN A 18 -2.77 0.16 -11.71
N ARG A 19 -3.13 1.44 -11.84
CA ARG A 19 -3.23 2.09 -13.15
C ARG A 19 -1.88 2.26 -13.82
N LEU A 20 -0.84 2.66 -13.07
CA LEU A 20 0.53 2.73 -13.58
C LEU A 20 1.02 1.34 -13.96
N GLY A 21 0.87 0.36 -13.07
CA GLY A 21 1.29 -1.01 -13.30
C GLY A 21 0.64 -1.64 -14.54
N ASN A 22 -0.66 -1.43 -14.75
CA ASN A 22 -1.33 -1.89 -15.97
C ASN A 22 -0.81 -1.21 -17.24
N LYS A 23 -0.47 0.09 -17.20
CA LYS A 23 0.14 0.77 -18.35
C LYS A 23 1.55 0.26 -18.62
N THR A 24 2.36 0.11 -17.58
CA THR A 24 3.74 -0.38 -17.67
C THR A 24 3.77 -1.82 -18.17
N LEU A 25 2.88 -2.70 -17.66
CA LEU A 25 2.68 -4.06 -18.16
C LEU A 25 2.17 -4.10 -19.60
N LYS A 26 1.21 -3.24 -19.98
CA LYS A 26 0.69 -3.16 -21.36
C LYS A 26 1.77 -2.69 -22.34
N ASN A 27 2.69 -1.86 -21.88
CA ASN A 27 3.85 -1.42 -22.66
C ASN A 27 5.01 -2.44 -22.63
N GLY A 28 4.87 -3.57 -21.92
CA GLY A 28 5.91 -4.59 -21.79
C GLY A 28 7.13 -4.16 -20.97
N ILE A 29 7.02 -3.05 -20.24
CA ILE A 29 8.11 -2.49 -19.42
C ILE A 29 8.11 -3.21 -18.07
N ARG A 30 9.28 -3.52 -17.51
CA ARG A 30 9.35 -4.10 -16.18
C ARG A 30 8.99 -3.02 -15.17
N LEU A 31 8.04 -3.32 -14.28
CA LEU A 31 7.61 -2.45 -13.19
C LEU A 31 8.76 -1.93 -12.31
N ILE A 32 9.86 -2.69 -12.27
CA ILE A 32 11.06 -2.43 -11.48
C ILE A 32 11.96 -1.38 -12.13
N GLU A 33 11.84 -1.16 -13.44
CA GLU A 33 12.60 -0.17 -14.20
C GLU A 33 11.93 1.21 -14.20
N ASP A 34 10.65 1.27 -13.81
CA ASP A 34 9.89 2.51 -13.71
C ASP A 34 10.11 3.13 -12.32
N GLU A 35 10.98 4.15 -12.27
CA GLU A 35 11.32 4.86 -11.03
C GLU A 35 10.09 5.51 -10.39
N ALA A 36 9.15 6.02 -11.19
CA ALA A 36 7.91 6.61 -10.68
C ALA A 36 6.98 5.54 -10.08
N PHE A 37 6.94 4.35 -10.68
CA PHE A 37 6.27 3.19 -10.09
C PHE A 37 6.93 2.77 -8.78
N MET A 38 8.26 2.71 -8.72
CA MET A 38 9.01 2.33 -7.52
C MET A 38 8.84 3.33 -6.36
N GLU A 39 8.83 4.63 -6.65
CA GLU A 39 8.58 5.67 -5.64
C GLU A 39 7.16 5.55 -5.06
N GLN A 40 6.16 5.34 -5.92
CA GLN A 40 4.79 5.13 -5.47
C GLN A 40 4.62 3.80 -4.73
N ASN A 41 5.35 2.75 -5.15
CA ASN A 41 5.31 1.45 -4.49
C ASN A 41 5.87 1.54 -3.06
N ARG A 42 6.94 2.31 -2.82
CA ARG A 42 7.47 2.57 -1.47
C ARG A 42 6.45 3.23 -0.54
N LYS A 43 5.69 4.22 -1.04
CA LYS A 43 4.64 4.90 -0.25
C LYS A 43 3.52 3.94 0.16
N VAL A 44 3.11 3.08 -0.78
CA VAL A 44 2.12 2.01 -0.53
C VAL A 44 2.66 1.01 0.49
N ASP A 45 3.91 0.56 0.36
CA ASP A 45 4.54 -0.38 1.29
C ASP A 45 4.62 0.17 2.71
N GLU A 46 5.02 1.43 2.88
CA GLU A 46 5.03 2.08 4.21
C GLU A 46 3.64 2.11 4.87
N LEU A 47 2.58 2.35 4.09
CA LEU A 47 1.21 2.31 4.57
C LEU A 47 0.77 0.88 4.95
N VAL A 48 1.14 -0.14 4.15
CA VAL A 48 0.87 -1.54 4.48
C VAL A 48 1.53 -1.93 5.79
N VAL A 49 2.80 -1.57 5.97
CA VAL A 49 3.57 -1.89 7.18
C VAL A 49 2.93 -1.24 8.40
N LYS A 50 2.53 0.04 8.33
CA LYS A 50 1.80 0.71 9.43
C LYS A 50 0.49 -0.01 9.77
N ILE A 51 -0.30 -0.38 8.76
CA ILE A 51 -1.56 -1.12 8.94
C ILE A 51 -1.31 -2.50 9.55
N GLN A 52 -0.26 -3.21 9.12
CA GLN A 52 0.10 -4.52 9.66
C GLN A 52 0.53 -4.41 11.13
N ILE A 53 1.37 -3.43 11.47
CA ILE A 53 1.79 -3.19 12.86
C ILE A 53 0.58 -2.86 13.75
N GLU A 54 -0.36 -2.02 13.29
CA GLU A 54 -1.60 -1.76 14.03
C GLU A 54 -2.44 -3.02 14.21
N LYS A 55 -2.58 -3.85 13.16
CA LYS A 55 -3.30 -5.13 13.23
C LYS A 55 -2.65 -6.10 14.20
N GLU A 56 -1.33 -6.23 14.17
CA GLU A 56 -0.55 -7.09 15.07
C GLU A 56 -0.68 -6.64 16.53
N LYS A 57 -0.58 -5.34 16.81
CA LYS A 57 -0.80 -4.78 18.15
C LYS A 57 -2.22 -5.07 18.66
N HIS A 58 -3.23 -4.91 17.81
CA HIS A 58 -4.60 -5.25 18.17
C HIS A 58 -4.82 -6.76 18.38
N LYS A 59 -4.08 -7.62 17.66
CA LYS A 59 -4.17 -9.08 17.81
C LYS A 59 -3.57 -9.55 19.13
N LYS A 60 -2.40 -9.01 19.53
CA LYS A 60 -1.78 -9.32 20.84
C LYS A 60 -2.68 -8.92 22.02
N ASN A 61 -3.24 -7.72 21.99
CA ASN A 61 -4.17 -7.25 23.03
C ASN A 61 -5.47 -8.09 23.15
N ARG A 62 -5.82 -8.90 22.14
CA ARG A 62 -7.00 -9.78 22.18
C ARG A 62 -6.69 -11.19 22.69
N GLN A 63 -5.42 -11.60 22.68
CA GLN A 63 -5.01 -12.92 23.20
C GLN A 63 -4.65 -12.90 24.70
N GLU A 64 -4.44 -11.72 25.29
CA GLU A 64 -4.17 -11.55 26.74
C GLU A 64 -5.43 -11.25 27.58
N ARG A 65 -6.64 -11.51 27.06
CA ARG A 65 -7.91 -11.35 27.79
C ARG A 65 -8.64 -12.68 27.96
#